data_AF-A0A378V311-F1
#
_entry.id   AF-A0A378V311-F1
#
_cell.length_a   1.000
_cell.length_b   1.000
_cell.length_c   1.000
_cell.angle_alpha   90.00
_cell.angle_beta   90.00
_cell.angle_gamma   90.00
#
_symmetry.space_group_name_H-M   'P 1'
#
loop_
_entity.id
_entity.type
_entity.pdbx_description
1 polymer ?
#
loop_
_entity_poly.entity_id
_entity_poly.type
_entity_poly.pdbx_seq_one_letter_code
_entity_poly.pdbx_strand_id
1 'polypeptide(L)'
;MDRCKSVVALIVVLLACAAALIAAPAAWATTTKIDICPDLVAAEASHDQRRSQHNSHQPNPYDHAAVAAYNAEADALNAERAVLQQRDRGCVEAVRLINDGNPDGPSFKSPSPGKIRDVEVQRQNLAGSGWTPTPLQSVKDMERARHLVPKELSGLYREIRKDNPLSARAIGDVPLNGAARPSGTDTNRAYPDQTYGFLADGKTPRVSADHIVPLAALIQMPGFTDLNARNMMIVATTPANMQWMGSGPNSGKSSGSPLRLLPKADSAWVEEQVALQTQKMTDMQNLIDALLTSQGR
;
A
#
# COMPACT_ATOMS: atom_id res chain seq x y z
N MET A 1 12.30 32.52 -60.33
CA MET A 1 11.50 31.77 -59.34
C MET A 1 12.37 30.61 -58.85
N ASP A 2 12.18 30.15 -57.61
CA ASP A 2 12.67 28.85 -57.10
C ASP A 2 14.04 28.74 -56.41
N ARG A 3 14.40 29.66 -55.50
CA ARG A 3 15.39 29.35 -54.44
C ARG A 3 15.01 29.76 -53.02
N CYS A 4 14.13 30.74 -52.83
CA CYS A 4 13.68 31.15 -51.48
C CYS A 4 12.56 30.28 -50.89
N LYS A 5 11.88 29.44 -51.69
CA LYS A 5 10.77 28.60 -51.19
C LYS A 5 11.24 27.26 -50.61
N SER A 6 12.44 26.78 -50.95
CA SER A 6 12.94 25.46 -50.48
C SER A 6 13.63 25.50 -49.12
N VAL A 7 14.14 26.64 -48.66
CA VAL A 7 14.84 26.73 -47.36
C VAL A 7 13.85 26.85 -46.19
N VAL A 8 12.73 27.55 -46.40
CA VAL A 8 11.68 27.70 -45.37
C VAL A 8 10.94 26.37 -45.13
N ALA A 9 10.75 25.56 -46.17
CA ALA A 9 10.12 24.24 -46.03
C ALA A 9 10.98 23.23 -45.26
N LEU A 10 12.31 23.30 -45.39
CA LEU A 10 13.23 22.36 -44.71
C LEU A 10 13.38 22.66 -43.21
N ILE A 11 13.35 23.94 -42.81
CA ILE A 11 13.45 24.35 -41.41
C ILE A 11 12.15 24.06 -40.63
N VAL A 12 10.99 24.20 -41.27
CA VAL A 12 9.70 23.85 -40.64
C VAL A 12 9.53 22.34 -40.47
N VAL A 13 10.06 21.52 -41.38
CA VAL A 13 10.03 20.05 -41.25
C VAL A 13 11.06 19.55 -40.23
N LEU A 14 12.22 20.19 -40.09
CA LEU A 14 13.20 19.83 -39.05
C LEU A 14 12.81 20.29 -37.64
N LEU A 15 12.03 21.37 -37.48
CA LEU A 15 11.44 21.75 -36.19
C LEU A 15 10.18 20.94 -35.82
N ALA A 16 9.51 20.31 -36.78
CA ALA A 16 8.36 19.43 -36.53
C ALA A 16 8.75 18.00 -36.10
N CYS A 17 10.00 17.59 -36.29
CA CYS A 17 10.47 16.24 -35.92
C CYS A 17 11.25 16.18 -34.60
N ALA A 18 11.47 17.31 -33.91
CA ALA A 18 12.21 17.37 -32.64
C ALA A 18 11.30 17.43 -31.38
N ALA A 19 9.97 17.36 -31.54
CA ALA A 19 9.03 17.53 -30.44
C ALA A 19 7.88 16.51 -30.48
N ALA A 20 8.16 15.21 -30.31
CA ALA A 20 7.18 14.23 -29.79
C ALA A 20 7.77 12.83 -29.50
N LEU A 21 9.05 12.73 -29.11
CA LEU A 21 9.57 11.54 -28.42
C LEU A 21 10.13 11.95 -27.06
N ILE A 22 9.38 12.81 -26.37
CA ILE A 22 9.35 12.70 -24.92
C ILE A 22 8.50 11.46 -24.70
N ALA A 23 9.16 10.32 -24.45
CA ALA A 23 8.50 9.22 -23.78
C ALA A 23 7.93 9.84 -22.49
N ALA A 24 6.63 10.13 -22.47
CA ALA A 24 5.96 10.39 -21.22
C ALA A 24 6.34 9.20 -20.33
N PRO A 25 6.90 9.42 -19.13
CA PRO A 25 6.98 8.32 -18.18
C PRO A 25 5.57 7.75 -18.14
N ALA A 26 5.44 6.43 -18.33
CA ALA A 26 4.16 5.76 -18.23
C ALA A 26 3.54 6.29 -16.93
N ALA A 27 2.46 7.06 -17.04
CA ALA A 27 1.81 7.63 -15.88
C ALA A 27 1.16 6.46 -15.16
N TRP A 28 1.92 5.80 -14.28
CA TRP A 28 1.43 4.73 -13.44
C TRP A 28 0.29 5.31 -12.62
N ALA A 29 -0.88 4.65 -12.66
CA ALA A 29 -2.07 5.15 -12.01
C ALA A 29 -1.81 5.37 -10.51
N THR A 30 -2.00 6.59 -10.03
CA THR A 30 -1.86 6.92 -8.60
C THR A 30 -3.00 6.27 -7.83
N THR A 31 -2.70 5.66 -6.67
CA THR A 31 -3.73 5.14 -5.78
C THR A 31 -4.63 6.27 -5.30
N THR A 32 -5.94 6.05 -5.34
CA THR A 32 -6.94 7.08 -5.04
C THR A 32 -7.75 6.76 -3.78
N LYS A 33 -8.52 7.75 -3.32
CA LYS A 33 -9.45 7.59 -2.18
C LYS A 33 -10.45 6.45 -2.39
N ILE A 34 -10.95 6.23 -3.62
CA ILE A 34 -11.95 5.19 -3.88
C ILE A 34 -11.35 3.77 -3.83
N ASP A 35 -10.05 3.64 -4.10
CA ASP A 35 -9.34 2.35 -3.99
C ASP A 35 -9.17 1.93 -2.53
N ILE A 36 -8.91 2.91 -1.65
CA ILE A 36 -8.59 2.67 -0.23
C ILE A 36 -9.85 2.72 0.65
N CYS A 37 -10.72 3.71 0.48
CA CYS A 37 -11.88 3.95 1.35
C CYS A 37 -13.21 4.07 0.57
N PRO A 38 -13.61 3.06 -0.20
CA PRO A 38 -14.86 3.12 -0.99
C PRO A 38 -16.10 3.33 -0.09
N ASP A 39 -16.12 2.74 1.11
CA ASP A 39 -17.25 2.86 2.03
C ASP A 39 -17.39 4.28 2.60
N LEU A 40 -16.27 5.00 2.78
CA LEU A 40 -16.29 6.40 3.19
C LEU A 40 -16.81 7.30 2.06
N VAL A 41 -16.36 7.05 0.82
CA VAL A 41 -16.86 7.78 -0.36
C VAL A 41 -18.37 7.61 -0.50
N ALA A 42 -18.89 6.39 -0.30
CA ALA A 42 -20.32 6.14 -0.29
C ALA A 42 -21.05 6.83 0.87
N ALA A 43 -20.47 6.86 2.06
CA ALA A 43 -21.04 7.53 3.23
C ALA A 43 -21.11 9.06 3.04
N GLU A 44 -20.08 9.68 2.48
CA GLU A 44 -20.09 11.11 2.14
C GLU A 44 -21.16 11.45 1.10
N ALA A 45 -21.28 10.64 0.05
CA ALA A 45 -22.32 10.83 -0.96
C ALA A 45 -23.74 10.72 -0.36
N SER A 46 -23.94 9.75 0.54
CA SER A 46 -25.22 9.58 1.27
C SER A 46 -25.51 10.76 2.19
N HIS A 47 -24.51 11.29 2.89
CA HIS A 47 -24.62 12.49 3.73
C HIS A 47 -25.00 13.73 2.92
N ASP A 48 -24.31 13.96 1.80
CA ASP A 48 -24.59 15.10 0.92
C ASP A 48 -26.02 15.03 0.34
N GLN A 49 -26.51 13.83 0.00
CA GLN A 49 -27.90 13.62 -0.43
C GLN A 49 -28.89 13.96 0.69
N ARG A 50 -28.68 13.46 1.91
CA ARG A 50 -29.56 13.75 3.06
C ARG A 50 -29.59 15.24 3.40
N ARG A 51 -28.43 15.90 3.38
CA ARG A 51 -28.36 17.36 3.57
C ARG A 51 -29.11 18.13 2.49
N SER A 52 -29.01 17.70 1.23
CA SER A 52 -29.76 18.31 0.13
C SER A 52 -31.27 18.16 0.33
N GLN A 53 -31.73 16.96 0.73
CA GLN A 53 -33.14 16.70 1.02
C GLN A 53 -33.65 17.56 2.18
N HIS A 54 -32.91 17.61 3.30
CA HIS A 54 -33.22 18.46 4.43
C HIS A 54 -33.32 19.94 4.02
N ASN A 55 -32.37 20.44 3.23
CA ASN A 55 -32.36 21.83 2.76
C ASN A 55 -33.42 22.14 1.69
N SER A 56 -34.03 21.13 1.07
CA SER A 56 -35.06 21.30 0.04
C SER A 56 -36.45 21.62 0.60
N HIS A 57 -36.66 21.44 1.91
CA HIS A 57 -37.91 21.76 2.58
C HIS A 57 -37.67 22.69 3.76
N GLN A 58 -38.13 23.93 3.68
CA GLN A 58 -38.07 24.86 4.80
C GLN A 58 -39.36 24.79 5.63
N PRO A 59 -39.27 24.70 6.97
CA PRO A 59 -40.45 24.71 7.82
C PRO A 59 -41.12 26.09 7.78
N ASN A 60 -42.42 26.13 8.11
CA ASN A 60 -43.07 27.41 8.38
C ASN A 60 -42.38 28.08 9.58
N PRO A 61 -41.81 29.30 9.45
CA PRO A 61 -41.07 29.95 10.52
C PRO A 61 -41.93 30.27 11.75
N TYR A 62 -43.25 30.31 11.61
CA TYR A 62 -44.19 30.55 12.72
C TYR A 62 -44.62 29.27 13.44
N ASP A 63 -44.28 28.08 12.90
CA ASP A 63 -44.46 26.81 13.59
C ASP A 63 -43.19 26.48 14.36
N HIS A 64 -43.14 26.88 15.62
CA HIS A 64 -41.98 26.68 16.48
C HIS A 64 -41.60 25.19 16.64
N ALA A 65 -42.56 24.27 16.59
CA ALA A 65 -42.28 22.84 16.71
C ALA A 65 -41.62 22.31 15.43
N ALA A 66 -42.12 22.72 14.26
CA ALA A 66 -41.50 22.37 12.97
C ALA A 66 -40.10 22.95 12.82
N VAL A 67 -39.88 24.21 13.24
CA VAL A 67 -38.55 24.84 13.25
C VAL A 67 -37.59 24.11 14.19
N ALA A 68 -38.04 23.74 15.38
CA ALA A 68 -37.20 23.00 16.33
C ALA A 68 -36.80 21.62 15.79
N ALA A 69 -37.72 20.89 15.17
CA ALA A 69 -37.44 19.60 14.54
C ALA A 69 -36.45 19.73 13.37
N TYR A 70 -36.63 20.75 12.53
CA TYR A 70 -35.72 21.07 11.44
C TYR A 70 -34.30 21.35 11.96
N ASN A 71 -34.16 22.25 12.93
CA ASN A 71 -32.85 22.58 13.49
C ASN A 71 -32.18 21.38 14.17
N ALA A 72 -32.94 20.52 14.85
CA ALA A 72 -32.40 19.30 15.45
C ALA A 72 -31.85 18.32 14.40
N GLU A 73 -32.52 18.18 13.25
CA GLU A 73 -32.00 17.38 12.13
C GLU A 73 -30.74 18.02 11.53
N ALA A 74 -30.73 19.34 11.35
CA ALA A 74 -29.55 20.07 10.89
C ALA A 74 -28.34 19.85 11.80
N ASP A 75 -28.54 19.92 13.12
CA ASP A 75 -27.50 19.66 14.11
C ASP A 75 -26.98 18.22 14.03
N ALA A 76 -27.87 17.23 13.86
CA ALA A 76 -27.47 15.84 13.66
C ALA A 76 -26.64 15.65 12.37
N LEU A 77 -27.06 16.27 11.26
CA LEU A 77 -26.32 16.24 10.00
C LEU A 77 -24.96 16.94 10.11
N ASN A 78 -24.86 18.04 10.86
CA ASN A 78 -23.60 18.73 11.10
C ASN A 78 -22.64 17.89 11.97
N ALA A 79 -23.16 17.23 12.99
CA ALA A 79 -22.38 16.30 13.81
C ALA A 79 -21.85 15.11 12.99
N GLU A 80 -22.69 14.53 12.13
CA GLU A 80 -22.29 13.46 11.20
C GLU A 80 -21.21 13.92 10.23
N ARG A 81 -21.28 15.16 9.73
CA ARG A 81 -20.26 15.73 8.85
C ARG A 81 -18.89 15.81 9.53
N ALA A 82 -18.84 16.18 10.81
CA ALA A 82 -17.60 16.25 11.57
C ALA A 82 -16.92 14.88 11.69
N VAL A 83 -17.71 13.82 11.91
CA VAL A 83 -17.21 12.43 11.94
C VAL A 83 -16.67 12.02 10.58
N LEU A 84 -17.40 12.30 9.49
CA LEU A 84 -16.95 11.98 8.13
C LEU A 84 -15.66 12.73 7.75
N GLN A 85 -15.52 13.99 8.16
CA GLN A 85 -14.29 14.76 7.94
C GLN A 85 -13.07 14.17 8.66
N GLN A 86 -13.23 13.67 9.89
CA GLN A 86 -12.13 13.03 10.59
C GLN A 86 -11.71 11.72 9.88
N ARG A 87 -12.68 10.93 9.43
CA ARG A 87 -12.44 9.72 8.65
C ARG A 87 -11.76 10.02 7.31
N ASP A 88 -12.16 11.11 6.66
CA ASP A 88 -11.56 11.58 5.41
C ASP A 88 -10.08 11.91 5.57
N ARG A 89 -9.69 12.61 6.63
CA ARG A 89 -8.28 12.89 6.92
C ARG A 89 -7.46 11.61 7.04
N GLY A 90 -7.96 10.61 7.77
CA GLY A 90 -7.30 9.31 7.88
C GLY A 90 -7.17 8.60 6.53
N CYS A 91 -8.20 8.68 5.69
CA CYS A 91 -8.16 8.09 4.36
C CYS A 91 -7.15 8.77 3.43
N VAL A 92 -7.17 10.10 3.38
CA VAL A 92 -6.24 10.91 2.56
C VAL A 92 -4.81 10.65 3.00
N GLU A 93 -4.55 10.55 4.30
CA GLU A 93 -3.24 10.22 4.82
C GLU A 93 -2.80 8.79 4.44
N ALA A 94 -3.70 7.80 4.54
CA ALA A 94 -3.40 6.44 4.08
C ALA A 94 -3.05 6.39 2.59
N VAL A 95 -3.81 7.11 1.75
CA VAL A 95 -3.52 7.25 0.31
C VAL A 95 -2.15 7.88 0.08
N ARG A 96 -1.83 8.96 0.82
CA ARG A 96 -0.52 9.63 0.74
C ARG A 96 0.61 8.68 1.11
N LEU A 97 0.52 7.99 2.26
CA LEU A 97 1.54 7.04 2.72
C LEU A 97 1.77 5.89 1.72
N ILE A 98 0.72 5.39 1.08
CA ILE A 98 0.84 4.35 0.05
C ILE A 98 1.55 4.89 -1.19
N ASN A 99 1.18 6.08 -1.68
CA ASN A 99 1.79 6.66 -2.88
C ASN A 99 3.25 7.09 -2.64
N ASP A 100 3.51 7.83 -1.56
CA ASP A 100 4.86 8.32 -1.22
C ASP A 100 5.83 7.17 -0.93
N GLY A 101 5.33 6.10 -0.32
CA GLY A 101 6.11 4.89 -0.05
C GLY A 101 6.33 3.99 -1.28
N ASN A 102 5.71 4.30 -2.41
CA ASN A 102 5.73 3.52 -3.65
C ASN A 102 6.03 4.40 -4.89
N PRO A 103 7.17 5.12 -4.90
CA PRO A 103 7.53 5.97 -6.04
C PRO A 103 7.72 5.12 -7.30
N ASP A 104 7.08 5.56 -8.39
CA ASP A 104 7.05 4.90 -9.70
C ASP A 104 6.56 3.45 -9.69
N GLY A 105 5.97 3.00 -8.59
CA GLY A 105 5.54 1.62 -8.42
C GLY A 105 4.15 1.33 -8.95
N PRO A 106 3.70 0.06 -8.85
CA PRO A 106 2.38 -0.32 -9.32
C PRO A 106 1.29 0.35 -8.49
N SER A 107 0.15 0.63 -9.11
CA SER A 107 -1.03 1.08 -8.37
C SER A 107 -1.46 0.02 -7.36
N PHE A 108 -1.96 0.46 -6.20
CA PHE A 108 -2.59 -0.45 -5.26
C PHE A 108 -3.78 -1.15 -5.93
N LYS A 109 -3.81 -2.48 -5.86
CA LYS A 109 -4.93 -3.28 -6.34
C LYS A 109 -5.86 -3.63 -5.19
N SER A 110 -7.08 -3.11 -5.26
CA SER A 110 -8.13 -3.41 -4.30
C SER A 110 -8.35 -4.93 -4.12
N PRO A 111 -8.43 -5.42 -2.87
CA PRO A 111 -8.73 -6.82 -2.59
C PRO A 111 -10.11 -7.20 -3.13
N SER A 112 -10.25 -8.45 -3.61
CA SER A 112 -11.55 -8.94 -4.09
C SER A 112 -12.56 -9.09 -2.94
N PRO A 113 -13.87 -8.95 -3.19
CA PRO A 113 -14.89 -9.15 -2.17
C PRO A 113 -14.83 -10.53 -1.49
N GLY A 114 -14.51 -11.58 -2.27
CA GLY A 114 -14.30 -12.93 -1.72
C GLY A 114 -13.15 -12.97 -0.72
N LYS A 115 -12.01 -12.34 -1.07
CA LYS A 115 -10.85 -12.28 -0.19
C LYS A 115 -11.13 -11.51 1.10
N ILE A 116 -11.83 -10.39 1.00
CA ILE A 116 -12.26 -9.60 2.16
C ILE A 116 -13.13 -10.46 3.09
N ARG A 117 -14.07 -11.23 2.54
CA ARG A 117 -14.93 -12.13 3.32
C ARG A 117 -14.12 -13.21 4.04
N ASP A 118 -13.18 -13.85 3.35
CA ASP A 118 -12.37 -14.93 3.95
C ASP A 118 -11.49 -14.41 5.11
N VAL A 119 -10.89 -13.22 4.94
CA VAL A 119 -10.13 -12.55 5.99
C VAL A 119 -11.02 -12.11 7.15
N GLU A 120 -12.23 -11.62 6.86
CA GLU A 120 -13.19 -11.22 7.88
C GLU A 120 -13.60 -12.38 8.79
N VAL A 121 -13.79 -13.58 8.23
CA VAL A 121 -14.04 -14.80 9.03
C VAL A 121 -12.89 -15.06 10.01
N GLN A 122 -11.63 -14.97 9.55
CA GLN A 122 -10.48 -15.20 10.42
C GLN A 122 -10.32 -14.09 11.47
N ARG A 123 -10.63 -12.84 11.11
CA ARG A 123 -10.63 -11.71 12.04
C ARG A 123 -11.65 -11.90 13.16
N GLN A 124 -12.86 -12.35 12.85
CA GLN A 124 -13.89 -12.62 13.85
C GLN A 124 -13.50 -13.76 14.80
N ASN A 125 -12.89 -14.82 14.27
CA ASN A 125 -12.35 -15.91 15.10
C ASN A 125 -11.26 -15.41 16.07
N LEU A 126 -10.40 -14.50 15.61
CA LEU A 126 -9.36 -13.91 16.44
C LEU A 126 -9.93 -13.04 17.57
N ALA A 127 -10.97 -12.26 17.31
CA ALA A 127 -11.60 -11.41 18.33
C ALA A 127 -12.10 -12.21 19.55
N GLY A 128 -12.47 -13.48 19.37
CA GLY A 128 -12.86 -14.39 20.45
C GLY A 128 -11.69 -15.07 21.19
N SER A 129 -10.44 -14.90 20.73
CA SER A 129 -9.28 -15.60 21.30
C SER A 129 -8.65 -14.93 22.51
N GLY A 130 -8.98 -13.66 22.77
CA GLY A 130 -8.32 -12.85 23.81
C GLY A 130 -6.88 -12.45 23.48
N TRP A 131 -6.44 -12.63 22.23
CA TRP A 131 -5.11 -12.21 21.79
C TRP A 131 -4.94 -10.69 21.89
N THR A 132 -3.77 -10.26 22.36
CA THR A 132 -3.38 -8.85 22.44
C THR A 132 -2.03 -8.64 21.74
N PRO A 133 -1.87 -7.57 20.95
CA PRO A 133 -0.60 -7.27 20.31
C PRO A 133 0.49 -6.96 21.35
N THR A 134 1.68 -7.50 21.13
CA THR A 134 2.89 -7.11 21.85
C THR A 134 3.74 -6.24 20.94
N PRO A 135 4.43 -5.19 21.46
CA PRO A 135 5.38 -4.43 20.68
C PRO A 135 6.38 -5.35 19.99
N LEU A 136 6.58 -5.15 18.69
CA LEU A 136 7.59 -5.87 17.94
C LEU A 136 8.97 -5.49 18.43
N GLN A 137 9.87 -6.47 18.49
CA GLN A 137 11.29 -6.21 18.67
C GLN A 137 11.82 -5.35 17.52
N SER A 138 12.79 -4.49 17.81
CA SER A 138 13.47 -3.74 16.77
C SER A 138 14.27 -4.69 15.86
N VAL A 139 14.45 -4.32 14.59
CA VAL A 139 15.19 -5.14 13.61
C VAL A 139 16.61 -5.47 14.09
N LYS A 140 17.22 -4.55 14.87
CA LYS A 140 18.56 -4.69 15.44
C LYS A 140 18.58 -5.69 16.60
N ASP A 141 17.56 -5.67 17.45
CA ASP A 141 17.48 -6.52 18.65
C ASP A 141 17.06 -7.95 18.33
N MET A 142 16.58 -8.22 17.11
CA MET A 142 16.22 -9.57 16.72
C MET A 142 17.42 -10.52 16.67
N GLU A 143 18.68 -10.08 16.69
CA GLU A 143 19.88 -10.95 16.72
C GLU A 143 19.81 -12.16 15.76
N ARG A 144 19.39 -11.95 14.50
CA ARG A 144 19.20 -13.01 13.49
C ARG A 144 18.01 -13.95 13.74
N ALA A 145 17.07 -13.58 14.61
CA ALA A 145 15.81 -14.27 14.84
C ALA A 145 14.78 -14.00 13.72
N ARG A 146 13.67 -14.73 13.80
CA ARG A 146 12.52 -14.61 12.90
C ARG A 146 11.28 -14.19 13.69
N HIS A 147 10.41 -13.42 13.06
CA HIS A 147 9.05 -13.27 13.56
C HIS A 147 8.31 -14.60 13.38
N LEU A 148 7.93 -15.19 14.51
CA LEU A 148 7.04 -16.35 14.54
C LEU A 148 5.61 -15.87 14.52
N VAL A 149 4.74 -16.60 13.84
CA VAL A 149 3.30 -16.32 13.83
C VAL A 149 2.68 -17.00 15.06
N PRO A 150 2.08 -16.25 16.00
CA PRO A 150 1.31 -16.81 17.10
C PRO A 150 0.22 -17.76 16.60
N LYS A 151 -0.10 -18.79 17.40
CA LYS A 151 -1.08 -19.82 17.02
C LYS A 151 -2.44 -19.19 16.72
N GLU A 152 -2.83 -18.20 17.51
CA GLU A 152 -4.06 -17.43 17.43
C GLU A 152 -4.18 -16.70 16.09
N LEU A 153 -3.05 -16.19 15.58
CA LEU A 153 -2.99 -15.46 14.31
C LEU A 153 -2.79 -16.36 13.08
N SER A 154 -2.58 -17.67 13.27
CA SER A 154 -2.20 -18.58 12.18
C SER A 154 -3.25 -18.69 11.07
N GLY A 155 -4.54 -18.63 11.42
CA GLY A 155 -5.64 -18.63 10.45
C GLY A 155 -5.63 -17.36 9.61
N LEU A 156 -5.54 -16.20 10.26
CA LEU A 156 -5.46 -14.89 9.62
C LEU A 156 -4.22 -14.77 8.72
N TYR A 157 -3.04 -15.14 9.24
CA TYR A 157 -1.79 -15.14 8.48
C TYR A 157 -1.90 -15.98 7.21
N ARG A 158 -2.38 -17.22 7.34
CA ARG A 158 -2.51 -18.14 6.22
C ARG A 158 -3.44 -17.58 5.15
N GLU A 159 -4.57 -17.00 5.57
CA GLU A 159 -5.52 -16.43 4.64
C GLU A 159 -4.90 -15.27 3.88
N ILE A 160 -4.31 -14.29 4.57
CA ILE A 160 -3.65 -13.15 3.93
C ILE A 160 -2.51 -13.60 3.01
N ARG A 161 -1.75 -14.63 3.39
CA ARG A 161 -0.54 -15.09 2.67
C ARG A 161 -0.81 -15.79 1.33
N LYS A 162 -1.98 -16.42 1.12
CA LYS A 162 -2.26 -17.32 -0.02
C LYS A 162 -1.79 -16.77 -1.38
N ASP A 163 -2.02 -15.48 -1.63
CA ASP A 163 -1.74 -14.83 -2.92
C ASP A 163 -0.86 -13.56 -2.77
N ASN A 164 -0.12 -13.45 -1.66
CA ASN A 164 0.61 -12.25 -1.28
C ASN A 164 2.02 -12.58 -0.74
N PRO A 165 3.12 -12.04 -1.30
CA PRO A 165 3.15 -11.06 -2.38
C PRO A 165 2.74 -11.66 -3.72
N LEU A 166 2.32 -10.79 -4.64
CA LEU A 166 2.08 -11.17 -6.03
C LEU A 166 3.36 -11.71 -6.66
N SER A 167 3.21 -12.66 -7.59
CA SER A 167 4.36 -13.17 -8.34
C SER A 167 5.03 -12.06 -9.16
N ALA A 168 6.34 -12.17 -9.39
CA ALA A 168 7.07 -11.21 -10.23
C ALA A 168 6.44 -11.06 -11.63
N ARG A 169 5.86 -12.15 -12.17
CA ARG A 169 5.13 -12.13 -13.44
C ARG A 169 3.86 -11.28 -13.39
N ALA A 170 3.13 -11.32 -12.28
CA ALA A 170 1.91 -10.55 -12.10
C ALA A 170 2.18 -9.07 -11.85
N ILE A 171 3.32 -8.75 -11.22
CA ILE A 171 3.78 -7.38 -10.98
C ILE A 171 4.34 -6.77 -12.28
N GLY A 172 5.08 -7.55 -13.06
CA GLY A 172 5.77 -7.07 -14.27
C GLY A 172 7.06 -6.33 -13.94
N ASP A 173 7.53 -5.52 -14.89
CA ASP A 173 8.81 -4.80 -14.79
C ASP A 173 8.60 -3.37 -14.27
N VAL A 174 7.89 -3.27 -13.14
CA VAL A 174 7.67 -2.01 -12.42
C VAL A 174 8.66 -1.86 -11.26
N PRO A 175 9.07 -0.64 -10.92
CA PRO A 175 9.79 -0.37 -9.69
C PRO A 175 9.03 -0.85 -8.45
N LEU A 176 9.76 -1.36 -7.47
CA LEU A 176 9.23 -1.60 -6.12
C LEU A 176 10.09 -0.80 -5.15
N ASN A 177 9.44 0.10 -4.39
CA ASN A 177 10.09 1.04 -3.49
C ASN A 177 11.23 1.83 -4.20
N GLY A 178 10.93 2.35 -5.40
CA GLY A 178 11.86 3.14 -6.21
C GLY A 178 12.98 2.36 -6.91
N ALA A 179 13.11 1.05 -6.66
CA ALA A 179 14.12 0.22 -7.30
C ALA A 179 13.52 -0.56 -8.47
N ALA A 180 14.13 -0.46 -9.65
CA ALA A 180 13.78 -1.29 -10.80
C ALA A 180 14.01 -2.78 -10.51
N ARG A 181 13.28 -3.65 -11.21
CA ARG A 181 13.49 -5.10 -11.13
C ARG A 181 14.85 -5.47 -11.71
N PRO A 182 15.76 -6.10 -10.94
CA PRO A 182 17.03 -6.55 -11.49
C PRO A 182 16.85 -7.62 -12.57
N SER A 183 17.67 -7.54 -13.60
CA SER A 183 17.83 -8.56 -14.62
C SER A 183 18.61 -9.77 -14.07
N GLY A 184 18.57 -10.90 -14.78
CA GLY A 184 19.35 -12.08 -14.40
C GLY A 184 20.86 -11.90 -14.59
N THR A 185 21.29 -10.92 -15.38
CA THR A 185 22.71 -10.61 -15.61
C THR A 185 23.25 -9.58 -14.63
N ASP A 186 22.38 -8.87 -13.91
CA ASP A 186 22.81 -7.86 -12.95
C ASP A 186 23.51 -8.52 -11.75
N THR A 187 24.52 -7.84 -11.21
CA THR A 187 25.19 -8.24 -9.98
C THR A 187 24.20 -8.29 -8.82
N ASN A 188 24.23 -9.37 -8.05
CA ASN A 188 23.42 -9.49 -6.85
C ASN A 188 24.03 -8.66 -5.72
N ARG A 189 23.38 -7.57 -5.31
CA ARG A 189 23.90 -6.67 -4.27
C ARG A 189 24.15 -7.37 -2.92
N ALA A 190 23.37 -8.40 -2.60
CA ALA A 190 23.57 -9.17 -1.36
C ALA A 190 24.79 -10.11 -1.46
N TYR A 191 25.09 -10.62 -2.66
CA TYR A 191 26.20 -11.55 -2.94
C TYR A 191 26.98 -11.04 -4.16
N PRO A 192 27.89 -10.06 -3.99
CA PRO A 192 28.51 -9.33 -5.11
C PRO A 192 29.35 -10.18 -6.07
N ASP A 193 29.73 -11.39 -5.66
CA ASP A 193 30.42 -12.39 -6.47
C ASP A 193 29.49 -13.15 -7.44
N GLN A 194 28.18 -12.88 -7.37
CA GLN A 194 27.14 -13.58 -8.13
C GLN A 194 26.26 -12.59 -8.90
N THR A 195 25.61 -13.09 -9.94
CA THR A 195 24.47 -12.39 -10.57
C THR A 195 23.16 -12.89 -9.97
N TYR A 196 22.04 -12.19 -10.24
CA TYR A 196 20.72 -12.71 -9.86
C TYR A 196 20.36 -14.01 -10.59
N GLY A 197 20.90 -14.24 -11.78
CA GLY A 197 20.68 -15.43 -12.59
C GLY A 197 19.26 -15.53 -13.16
N PHE A 198 19.04 -16.60 -13.94
CA PHE A 198 17.77 -16.88 -14.61
C PHE A 198 17.13 -18.19 -14.12
N LEU A 199 15.81 -18.29 -14.18
CA LEU A 199 15.07 -19.55 -14.03
C LEU A 199 15.44 -20.52 -15.16
N ALA A 200 14.90 -21.74 -15.10
CA ALA A 200 15.18 -22.80 -16.07
C ALA A 200 14.84 -22.43 -17.54
N ASP A 201 13.99 -21.42 -17.74
CA ASP A 201 13.66 -20.89 -19.06
C ASP A 201 14.77 -20.02 -19.69
N GLY A 202 15.83 -19.71 -18.94
CA GLY A 202 16.96 -18.90 -19.37
C GLY A 202 16.63 -17.42 -19.61
N LYS A 203 15.42 -16.96 -19.26
CA LYS A 203 14.92 -15.61 -19.58
C LYS A 203 14.36 -14.89 -18.38
N THR A 204 13.72 -15.61 -17.46
CA THR A 204 13.09 -14.98 -16.29
C THR A 204 14.11 -14.81 -15.17
N PRO A 205 14.40 -13.59 -14.70
CA PRO A 205 15.32 -13.37 -13.59
C PRO A 205 14.88 -14.09 -12.31
N ARG A 206 15.81 -14.63 -11.51
CA ARG A 206 15.50 -15.26 -10.20
C ARG A 206 15.28 -14.24 -9.09
N VAL A 207 14.40 -13.29 -9.36
CA VAL A 207 14.01 -12.19 -8.49
C VAL A 207 12.51 -12.30 -8.23
N SER A 208 12.11 -12.06 -6.98
CA SER A 208 10.72 -12.01 -6.54
C SER A 208 10.46 -10.73 -5.76
N ALA A 209 9.21 -10.27 -5.73
CA ALA A 209 8.81 -9.29 -4.73
C ALA A 209 8.88 -9.94 -3.34
N ASP A 210 9.47 -9.22 -2.38
CA ASP A 210 9.49 -9.57 -0.96
C ASP A 210 8.91 -8.43 -0.13
N HIS A 211 8.30 -8.80 0.99
CA HIS A 211 7.89 -7.85 2.00
C HIS A 211 9.11 -7.33 2.75
N ILE A 212 9.30 -6.00 2.75
CA ILE A 212 10.35 -5.35 3.52
C ILE A 212 10.11 -5.63 5.02
N VAL A 213 8.94 -5.24 5.54
CA VAL A 213 8.42 -5.70 6.83
C VAL A 213 7.65 -7.00 6.61
N PRO A 214 8.15 -8.17 7.07
CA PRO A 214 7.52 -9.45 6.76
C PRO A 214 6.07 -9.51 7.24
N LEU A 215 5.21 -10.21 6.50
CA LEU A 215 3.80 -10.38 6.89
C LEU A 215 3.64 -10.94 8.31
N ALA A 216 4.52 -11.84 8.74
CA ALA A 216 4.50 -12.37 10.11
C ALA A 216 4.68 -11.29 11.18
N ALA A 217 5.43 -10.22 10.87
CA ALA A 217 5.57 -9.05 11.73
C ALA A 217 4.34 -8.13 11.61
N LEU A 218 3.90 -7.81 10.39
CA LEU A 218 2.78 -6.89 10.13
C LEU A 218 1.53 -7.26 10.92
N ILE A 219 1.14 -8.54 10.91
CA ILE A 219 -0.09 -8.98 11.58
C ILE A 219 -0.04 -8.90 13.11
N GLN A 220 1.16 -8.70 13.68
CA GLN A 220 1.39 -8.53 15.12
C GLN A 220 1.56 -7.06 15.51
N MET A 221 1.60 -6.14 14.54
CA MET A 221 1.74 -4.72 14.82
C MET A 221 0.53 -4.18 15.60
N PRO A 222 0.75 -3.24 16.54
CA PRO A 222 -0.34 -2.56 17.24
C PRO A 222 -1.40 -2.01 16.28
N GLY A 223 -2.68 -2.24 16.59
CA GLY A 223 -3.81 -1.77 15.80
C GLY A 223 -4.13 -2.60 14.54
N PHE A 224 -3.23 -3.48 14.08
CA PHE A 224 -3.48 -4.28 12.86
C PHE A 224 -4.76 -5.11 12.99
N THR A 225 -4.97 -5.75 14.15
CA THR A 225 -6.13 -6.62 14.40
C THR A 225 -7.43 -5.85 14.61
N ASP A 226 -7.34 -4.53 14.83
CA ASP A 226 -8.47 -3.61 14.97
C ASP A 226 -8.93 -3.05 13.63
N LEU A 227 -8.15 -3.27 12.56
CA LEU A 227 -8.56 -2.96 11.20
C LEU A 227 -9.71 -3.88 10.76
N ASN A 228 -10.60 -3.38 9.91
CA ASN A 228 -11.52 -4.24 9.18
C ASN A 228 -10.74 -5.09 8.16
N ALA A 229 -11.35 -6.15 7.65
CA ALA A 229 -10.67 -7.08 6.74
C ALA A 229 -10.12 -6.42 5.46
N ARG A 230 -10.79 -5.39 4.93
CA ARG A 230 -10.28 -4.63 3.77
C ARG A 230 -8.98 -3.92 4.12
N ASN A 231 -8.95 -3.21 5.25
CA ASN A 231 -7.79 -2.42 5.66
C ASN A 231 -6.62 -3.31 6.11
N MET A 232 -6.89 -4.47 6.72
CA MET A 232 -5.86 -5.50 6.94
C MET A 232 -5.19 -5.92 5.63
N MET A 233 -5.98 -6.12 4.58
CA MET A 233 -5.47 -6.47 3.26
C MET A 233 -4.71 -5.31 2.62
N ILE A 234 -5.17 -4.06 2.76
CA ILE A 234 -4.44 -2.88 2.29
C ILE A 234 -3.03 -2.83 2.86
N VAL A 235 -2.89 -2.95 4.19
CA VAL A 235 -1.57 -2.98 4.86
C VAL A 235 -0.73 -4.16 4.38
N ALA A 236 -1.33 -5.34 4.26
CA ALA A 236 -0.59 -6.55 3.90
C ALA A 236 -0.14 -6.58 2.43
N THR A 237 -0.87 -5.94 1.51
CA THR A 237 -0.60 -6.00 0.07
C THR A 237 -0.12 -4.68 -0.52
N THR A 238 0.12 -3.66 0.31
CA THR A 238 0.60 -2.36 -0.19
C THR A 238 1.95 -2.49 -0.89
N PRO A 239 2.09 -2.00 -2.14
CA PRO A 239 3.37 -1.94 -2.84
C PRO A 239 4.43 -1.15 -2.06
N ALA A 240 4.03 -0.21 -1.20
CA ALA A 240 4.93 0.58 -0.37
C ALA A 240 5.80 -0.24 0.59
N ASN A 241 5.42 -1.48 0.89
CA ASN A 241 6.17 -2.42 1.73
C ASN A 241 6.82 -3.55 0.92
N MET A 242 6.97 -3.36 -0.39
CA MET A 242 7.54 -4.37 -1.29
C MET A 242 8.90 -3.93 -1.82
N GLN A 243 9.79 -4.89 -2.04
CA GLN A 243 11.05 -4.68 -2.75
C GLN A 243 11.35 -5.86 -3.67
N TRP A 244 12.13 -5.62 -4.72
CA TRP A 244 12.71 -6.71 -5.49
C TRP A 244 13.85 -7.36 -4.73
N MET A 245 13.77 -8.68 -4.56
CA MET A 245 14.80 -9.46 -3.87
C MET A 245 15.16 -10.72 -4.65
N GLY A 246 16.46 -11.04 -4.67
CA GLY A 246 16.95 -12.30 -5.22
C GLY A 246 16.44 -13.50 -4.42
N SER A 247 16.21 -14.62 -5.10
CA SER A 247 15.73 -15.87 -4.46
C SER A 247 16.59 -16.33 -3.27
N GLY A 248 17.92 -16.22 -3.37
CA GLY A 248 18.87 -16.57 -2.30
C GLY A 248 18.68 -15.74 -1.02
N PRO A 249 18.86 -14.40 -1.05
CA PRO A 249 18.65 -13.56 0.12
C PRO A 249 17.20 -13.62 0.63
N ASN A 250 16.20 -13.72 -0.24
CA ASN A 250 14.80 -13.85 0.18
C ASN A 250 14.56 -15.12 1.03
N SER A 251 15.03 -16.27 0.54
CA SER A 251 14.96 -17.54 1.27
C SER A 251 15.72 -17.49 2.61
N GLY A 252 16.92 -16.89 2.60
CA GLY A 252 17.75 -16.76 3.80
C GLY A 252 17.12 -15.87 4.87
N LYS A 253 16.62 -14.69 4.48
CA LYS A 253 15.93 -13.71 5.36
C LYS A 253 14.65 -14.31 5.92
N SER A 254 13.81 -14.91 5.07
CA SER A 254 12.50 -15.44 5.44
C SER A 254 11.68 -14.35 6.17
N SER A 255 11.02 -14.67 7.28
CA SER A 255 10.33 -13.69 8.14
C SER A 255 11.22 -13.08 9.22
N GLY A 256 12.55 -13.06 9.02
CA GLY A 256 13.50 -12.56 10.01
C GLY A 256 14.25 -11.30 9.59
N SER A 257 15.14 -10.86 10.47
CA SER A 257 16.01 -9.71 10.25
C SER A 257 17.01 -9.96 9.10
N PRO A 258 17.39 -8.94 8.31
CA PRO A 258 18.43 -9.05 7.29
C PRO A 258 19.77 -9.53 7.84
N LEU A 259 20.04 -9.31 9.13
CA LEU A 259 21.24 -9.79 9.86
C LEU A 259 21.47 -11.30 9.72
N ARG A 260 20.42 -12.08 9.42
CA ARG A 260 20.47 -13.53 9.18
C ARG A 260 21.34 -13.93 8.00
N LEU A 261 21.56 -13.01 7.07
CA LEU A 261 22.31 -13.27 5.85
C LEU A 261 23.82 -13.17 6.05
N LEU A 262 24.27 -12.57 7.16
CA LEU A 262 25.68 -12.51 7.52
C LEU A 262 26.23 -13.89 7.95
N PRO A 263 27.54 -14.14 7.86
CA PRO A 263 28.54 -13.28 7.20
C PRO A 263 28.58 -13.46 5.68
N LYS A 264 27.66 -14.26 5.09
CA LYS A 264 27.71 -14.60 3.66
C LYS A 264 27.32 -13.44 2.76
N ALA A 265 26.37 -12.62 3.19
CA ALA A 265 25.97 -11.42 2.46
C ALA A 265 26.90 -10.24 2.75
N ASP A 266 26.96 -9.31 1.80
CA ASP A 266 27.64 -8.03 1.97
C ASP A 266 27.11 -7.25 3.18
N SER A 267 28.01 -6.79 4.05
CA SER A 267 27.64 -6.16 5.31
C SER A 267 26.99 -4.79 5.12
N ALA A 268 27.47 -3.99 4.15
CA ALA A 268 26.89 -2.69 3.86
C ALA A 268 25.46 -2.83 3.33
N TRP A 269 25.24 -3.80 2.44
CA TRP A 269 23.90 -4.13 1.97
C TRP A 269 22.98 -4.60 3.11
N VAL A 270 23.48 -5.43 4.05
CA VAL A 270 22.69 -5.83 5.22
C VAL A 270 22.32 -4.63 6.10
N GLU A 271 23.24 -3.69 6.32
CA GLU A 271 22.96 -2.46 7.08
C GLU A 271 21.90 -1.59 6.40
N GLU A 272 21.98 -1.40 5.07
CA GLU A 272 20.94 -0.73 4.29
C GLU A 272 19.58 -1.40 4.46
N GLN A 273 19.52 -2.73 4.43
CA GLN A 273 18.29 -3.48 4.60
C GLN A 273 17.73 -3.40 6.02
N VAL A 274 18.58 -3.34 7.05
CA VAL A 274 18.15 -3.11 8.43
C VAL A 274 17.54 -1.72 8.57
N ALA A 275 18.18 -0.70 8.01
CA ALA A 275 17.67 0.68 8.00
C ALA A 275 16.32 0.76 7.26
N LEU A 276 16.24 0.16 6.06
CA LEU A 276 15.04 0.12 5.25
C LEU A 276 13.89 -0.58 5.97
N GLN A 277 14.13 -1.75 6.57
CA GLN A 277 13.09 -2.47 7.32
C GLN A 277 12.64 -1.69 8.56
N THR A 278 13.56 -1.04 9.26
CA THR A 278 13.22 -0.19 10.42
C THR A 278 12.31 0.97 9.99
N GLN A 279 12.67 1.69 8.93
CA GLN A 279 11.84 2.78 8.39
C GLN A 279 10.46 2.28 7.98
N LYS A 280 10.39 1.17 7.25
CA LYS A 280 9.10 0.61 6.81
C LYS A 280 8.25 0.09 7.96
N MET A 281 8.83 -0.34 9.09
CA MET A 281 8.02 -0.64 10.27
C MET A 281 7.31 0.61 10.79
N THR A 282 7.97 1.77 10.80
CA THR A 282 7.33 3.05 11.14
C THR A 282 6.27 3.44 10.12
N ASP A 283 6.58 3.37 8.82
CA ASP A 283 5.63 3.71 7.76
C ASP A 283 4.37 2.83 7.81
N MET A 284 4.53 1.54 8.09
CA MET A 284 3.41 0.60 8.22
C MET A 284 2.59 0.84 9.49
N GLN A 285 3.21 1.27 10.59
CA GLN A 285 2.46 1.67 11.79
C GLN A 285 1.61 2.91 11.49
N ASN A 286 2.20 3.93 10.87
CA ASN A 286 1.47 5.13 10.47
C ASN A 286 0.32 4.82 9.53
N LEU A 287 0.51 3.87 8.59
CA LEU A 287 -0.55 3.42 7.70
C LEU A 287 -1.69 2.72 8.46
N ILE A 288 -1.37 1.86 9.43
CA ILE A 288 -2.37 1.22 10.29
C ILE A 288 -3.18 2.29 11.04
N ASP A 289 -2.50 3.27 11.64
CA ASP A 289 -3.14 4.33 12.43
C ASP A 289 -4.05 5.23 11.57
N ALA A 290 -3.60 5.58 10.35
CA ALA A 290 -4.38 6.34 9.39
C ALA A 290 -5.63 5.55 8.92
N LEU A 291 -5.48 4.25 8.69
CA LEU A 291 -6.59 3.38 8.30
C LEU A 291 -7.59 3.17 9.45
N LEU A 292 -7.15 3.08 10.71
CA LEU A 292 -8.02 3.08 11.88
C LEU A 292 -8.84 4.37 11.96
N THR A 293 -8.17 5.51 11.79
CA THR A 293 -8.84 6.83 11.75
C THR A 293 -9.90 6.88 10.64
N SER A 294 -9.60 6.33 9.46
CA SER A 294 -10.57 6.30 8.34
C SER A 294 -11.79 5.39 8.60
N GLN A 295 -11.63 4.37 9.45
CA GLN A 295 -12.72 3.54 9.95
C GLN A 295 -13.56 4.22 11.04
N GLY A 296 -13.11 5.36 11.58
CA GLY A 296 -13.73 6.03 12.73
C GLY A 296 -13.29 5.43 14.07
N ARG A 297 -12.07 4.92 14.14
CA ARG A 297 -11.42 4.42 15.37
C ARG A 297 -10.23 5.30 15.75
#